data_AF-A0A7S4I7L9-F1
#
_entry.id   AF-A0A7S4I7L9-F1
#
_cell.length_a   1.000
_cell.length_b   1.000
_cell.length_c   1.000
_cell.angle_alpha   90.00
_cell.angle_beta   90.00
_cell.angle_gamma   90.00
#
_symmetry.space_group_name_H-M   'P 1'
#
loop_
_entity.id
_entity.type
_entity.pdbx_description
1 polymer ?
#
loop_
_entity_poly.entity_id
_entity_poly.type
_entity_poly.pdbx_seq_one_letter_code
_entity_poly.pdbx_strand_id
1 'polypeptide(L)'
;MTLKRVELIFQSYSPDMLNFGLRRVRNALEMVPGLRMVLKYPLPMPVRRRRQSVQKSPFVHKKAHRTLQQDLHRRLLVIEGDSAITNKFLRYLQANIDVTLSAKVIEHSYYPASKFYSFTTSSLASAPCNEPSLEANDDEGPIVAPKE
;
A
#
# COMPACT_ATOMS: atom_id res chain seq x y z
N MET A 1 -13.60 -2.71 20.22
CA MET A 1 -13.35 -2.15 18.88
C MET A 1 -11.87 -1.84 18.77
N THR A 2 -11.23 -2.24 17.67
CA THR A 2 -9.82 -1.98 17.38
C THR A 2 -9.75 -0.92 16.31
N LEU A 3 -9.29 0.27 16.69
CA LEU A 3 -9.15 1.37 15.75
C LEU A 3 -7.93 1.13 14.88
N LYS A 4 -8.08 1.40 13.58
CA LYS A 4 -7.00 1.29 12.60
C LYS A 4 -6.90 2.61 11.86
N ARG A 5 -5.69 3.16 11.79
CA ARG A 5 -5.34 4.28 10.93
C ARG A 5 -4.52 3.75 9.76
N VAL A 6 -4.90 4.14 8.56
CA VAL A 6 -4.22 3.71 7.34
C VAL A 6 -3.79 4.94 6.55
N GLU A 7 -2.52 4.95 6.18
CA GLU A 7 -1.94 5.95 5.31
C GLU A 7 -1.78 5.34 3.92
N LEU A 8 -2.55 5.87 2.96
CA LEU A 8 -2.55 5.46 1.58
C LEU A 8 -1.76 6.48 0.75
N ILE A 9 -0.65 6.03 0.18
CA ILE A 9 0.18 6.83 -0.72
C ILE A 9 -0.13 6.40 -2.14
N PHE A 10 -0.93 7.19 -2.83
CA PHE A 10 -1.20 7.01 -4.25
C PHE A 10 -0.09 7.61 -5.10
N GLN A 11 0.27 6.94 -6.18
CA GLN A 11 1.35 7.28 -7.08
C GLN A 11 0.91 7.08 -8.52
N SER A 12 1.24 8.02 -9.40
CA SER A 12 1.05 7.88 -10.84
C SER A 12 2.04 8.76 -11.61
N TYR A 13 2.29 8.40 -12.86
CA TYR A 13 3.06 9.22 -13.80
C TYR A 13 2.21 10.35 -14.40
N SER A 14 0.88 10.24 -14.38
CA SER A 14 -0.03 11.29 -14.84
C SER A 14 -0.72 11.97 -13.66
N PRO A 15 -0.61 13.29 -13.51
CA PRO A 15 -1.27 14.02 -12.42
C PRO A 15 -2.80 14.00 -12.55
N ASP A 16 -3.32 14.01 -13.78
CA ASP A 16 -4.76 14.07 -14.04
C ASP A 16 -5.43 12.74 -13.69
N MET A 17 -4.81 11.62 -14.09
CA MET A 17 -5.30 10.28 -13.73
C MET A 17 -5.24 10.06 -12.22
N LEU A 18 -4.18 10.54 -11.56
CA LEU A 18 -4.06 10.49 -10.10
C LEU A 18 -5.20 11.23 -9.41
N ASN A 19 -5.49 12.46 -9.84
CA ASN A 19 -6.57 13.26 -9.27
C ASN A 19 -7.95 12.64 -9.55
N PHE A 20 -8.15 12.07 -10.74
CA PHE A 20 -9.40 11.40 -11.12
C PHE A 20 -9.65 10.14 -10.29
N GLY A 21 -8.65 9.27 -10.14
CA GLY A 21 -8.75 8.08 -9.29
C GLY A 21 -9.01 8.45 -7.82
N LEU A 22 -8.33 9.47 -7.31
CA LEU A 22 -8.54 9.94 -5.93
C LEU A 22 -9.93 10.51 -5.68
N ARG A 23 -10.56 11.16 -6.67
CA ARG A 23 -11.96 11.59 -6.57
C ARG A 23 -12.88 10.37 -6.42
N ARG A 24 -12.66 9.29 -7.18
CA ARG A 24 -13.43 8.04 -7.05
C ARG A 24 -13.23 7.37 -5.69
N VAL A 25 -12.00 7.27 -5.23
CA VAL A 25 -11.68 6.72 -3.89
C VAL A 25 -12.36 7.53 -2.80
N ARG A 26 -12.35 8.86 -2.90
CA ARG A 26 -13.02 9.73 -1.95
C ARG A 26 -14.53 9.54 -1.96
N ASN A 27 -15.16 9.49 -3.13
CA ASN A 27 -16.60 9.27 -3.23
C ASN A 27 -16.98 7.90 -2.63
N ALA A 28 -16.18 6.86 -2.88
CA ALA A 28 -16.39 5.54 -2.27
C ALA A 28 -16.24 5.58 -0.74
N LEU A 29 -15.30 6.37 -0.23
CA LEU A 29 -15.11 6.55 1.22
C LEU A 29 -16.32 7.24 1.87
N GLU A 30 -16.86 8.29 1.24
CA GLU A 30 -18.03 9.02 1.73
C GLU A 30 -19.30 8.14 1.79
N MET A 31 -19.36 7.06 1.00
CA MET A 31 -20.46 6.08 1.02
C MET A 31 -20.34 5.04 2.14
N VAL A 32 -19.16 4.83 2.72
CA VAL A 32 -18.93 3.77 3.72
C VAL A 32 -19.11 4.33 5.13
N PRO A 33 -20.17 3.93 5.87
CA PRO A 33 -20.36 4.40 7.23
C PRO A 33 -19.26 3.85 8.16
N GLY A 34 -18.76 4.69 9.05
CA GLY A 34 -17.75 4.29 10.05
C GLY A 34 -16.29 4.40 9.59
N LEU A 35 -16.04 4.76 8.33
CA LEU A 35 -14.72 5.25 7.90
C LEU A 35 -14.71 6.77 7.88
N ARG A 36 -13.65 7.36 8.44
CA ARG A 36 -13.43 8.80 8.42
C ARG A 36 -12.13 9.12 7.71
N MET A 37 -12.19 10.06 6.78
CA MET A 37 -11.00 10.69 6.23
C MET A 37 -10.46 11.68 7.25
N VAL A 38 -9.21 11.50 7.68
CA VAL A 38 -8.57 12.41 8.64
C VAL A 38 -8.20 13.73 7.95
N LEU A 39 -7.79 13.67 6.69
CA LEU A 39 -7.50 14.83 5.86
C LEU A 39 -8.72 15.15 5.01
N LYS A 40 -9.11 16.43 4.92
CA LYS A 40 -10.26 16.88 4.10
C LYS A 40 -10.06 16.64 2.60
N TYR A 41 -8.80 16.66 2.15
CA TYR A 41 -8.42 16.44 0.76
C TYR A 41 -7.14 15.59 0.67
N PRO A 42 -6.92 14.86 -0.43
CA PRO A 42 -5.65 14.17 -0.67
C PRO A 42 -4.48 15.16 -0.70
N LEU A 43 -3.53 15.00 0.23
CA LEU A 43 -2.42 15.92 0.40
C LEU A 43 -1.38 15.73 -0.73
N PRO A 44 -0.96 16.80 -1.44
CA PRO A 44 0.17 16.74 -2.36
C PRO A 44 1.44 16.33 -1.64
N MET A 45 2.11 15.29 -2.12
CA MET A 45 3.48 14.99 -1.71
C MET A 45 4.47 15.45 -2.77
N PRO A 46 5.74 15.71 -2.40
CA PRO A 46 6.76 16.09 -3.37
C PRO A 46 6.89 15.04 -4.47
N VAL A 47 6.89 15.52 -5.72
CA VAL A 47 7.03 14.72 -6.93
C VAL A 47 8.43 14.13 -6.97
N ARG A 48 8.55 12.82 -7.19
CA ARG A 48 9.85 12.18 -7.40
C ARG A 48 10.22 12.30 -8.86
N ARG A 49 11.33 12.97 -9.16
CA ARG A 49 11.82 13.19 -10.53
C ARG A 49 13.03 12.30 -10.79
N ARG A 50 12.94 11.41 -11.78
CA ARG A 50 14.09 10.64 -12.28
C ARG A 50 14.56 11.26 -13.58
N ARG A 51 15.80 11.74 -13.63
CA ARG A 51 16.41 12.33 -14.82
C ARG A 51 17.50 11.41 -15.34
N GLN A 52 17.53 11.22 -16.65
CA GLN A 52 18.55 10.44 -17.35
C GLN A 52 19.02 11.21 -18.57
N SER A 53 20.33 11.27 -18.80
CA SER A 53 20.91 11.87 -19.99
C SER A 53 21.35 10.75 -20.93
N VAL A 54 20.78 10.72 -22.14
CA VAL A 54 21.06 9.67 -23.13
C VAL A 54 21.65 10.33 -24.37
N GLN A 55 22.56 9.65 -25.08
CA GLN A 55 23.04 10.13 -26.38
C GLN A 55 21.89 10.14 -27.39
N LYS A 56 21.78 11.21 -28.18
CA LYS A 56 20.75 11.32 -29.22
C LYS A 56 20.99 10.36 -30.38
N SER A 57 22.26 10.20 -30.75
CA SER A 57 22.70 9.31 -31.83
C SER A 57 23.11 7.95 -31.26
N PRO A 58 22.88 6.84 -31.99
CA PRO A 58 23.42 5.53 -31.63
C PRO A 58 24.94 5.44 -31.72
N PHE A 59 25.62 6.36 -32.42
CA PHE A 59 27.08 6.28 -32.63
C PHE A 59 27.77 7.66 -32.57
N VAL A 60 28.94 7.69 -31.91
CA VAL A 60 30.01 8.74 -31.85
C VAL A 60 29.63 10.14 -31.35
N HIS A 61 28.41 10.63 -31.54
CA HIS A 61 28.05 12.02 -31.24
C HIS A 61 27.82 12.29 -29.74
N LYS A 62 28.90 12.26 -28.94
CA LYS A 62 28.88 12.50 -27.47
C LYS A 62 28.43 13.92 -27.08
N LYS A 63 28.60 14.93 -27.94
CA LYS A 63 28.11 16.29 -27.64
C LYS A 63 26.57 16.39 -27.72
N ALA A 64 25.92 15.48 -28.43
CA ALA A 64 24.49 15.47 -28.64
C ALA A 64 23.80 14.59 -27.58
N HIS A 65 23.39 15.18 -26.46
CA HIS A 65 22.63 14.50 -25.41
C HIS A 65 21.17 14.97 -25.34
N ARG A 66 20.25 14.06 -24.98
CA ARG A 66 18.85 14.36 -24.64
C ARG A 66 18.62 13.99 -23.18
N THR A 67 18.04 14.92 -22.43
CA THR A 67 17.57 14.68 -21.07
C THR A 67 16.16 14.09 -21.12
N LEU A 68 16.00 12.89 -20.57
CA LEU A 68 14.71 12.26 -20.29
C LEU A 68 14.37 12.49 -18.81
N GLN A 69 13.10 12.83 -18.55
CA GLN A 69 12.58 13.04 -17.20
C GLN A 69 11.33 12.19 -17.02
N GLN A 70 11.28 11.46 -15.91
CA GLN A 70 10.12 10.69 -15.48
C GLN A 70 9.68 11.24 -14.13
N ASP A 71 8.48 11.80 -14.09
CA ASP A 71 7.90 12.42 -12.89
C ASP A 71 6.87 11.49 -12.27
N LEU A 72 7.05 11.19 -10.99
CA LEU A 72 6.14 10.37 -10.22
C LEU A 72 5.39 11.27 -9.23
N HIS A 73 4.14 11.58 -9.57
CA HIS A 73 3.24 12.36 -8.73
C HIS A 73 2.72 11.48 -7.61
N ARG A 74 2.66 12.04 -6.39
CA ARG A 74 2.27 11.30 -5.20
C ARG A 74 1.26 12.10 -4.38
N ARG A 75 0.27 11.40 -3.81
CA ARG A 75 -0.75 11.98 -2.94
C ARG A 75 -0.95 11.10 -1.72
N LEU A 76 -1.11 11.74 -0.56
CA LEU A 76 -1.36 11.06 0.70
C LEU A 76 -2.85 11.17 1.04
N LEU A 77 -3.46 10.04 1.38
CA LEU A 77 -4.81 9.92 1.90
C LEU A 77 -4.74 9.18 3.23
N VAL A 78 -5.30 9.76 4.29
CA VAL A 78 -5.28 9.15 5.63
C VAL A 78 -6.71 8.83 6.03
N ILE A 79 -6.93 7.56 6.38
CA ILE A 79 -8.22 7.01 6.76
C ILE A 79 -8.12 6.46 8.18
N GLU A 80 -9.16 6.66 8.96
CA GLU A 80 -9.30 6.15 10.31
C GLU A 80 -10.68 5.51 10.47
N GLY A 81 -10.74 4.32 11.08
CA GLY A 81 -11.99 3.62 11.30
C GLY A 81 -11.82 2.32 12.07
N ASP A 82 -12.89 1.56 12.18
CA ASP A 82 -12.84 0.22 12.75
C ASP A 82 -12.04 -0.72 11.82
N SER A 83 -11.26 -1.62 12.41
CA SER A 83 -10.36 -2.50 11.66
C SER A 83 -11.08 -3.39 10.65
N ALA A 84 -12.27 -3.90 10.98
CA ALA A 84 -13.01 -4.80 10.10
C ALA A 84 -13.49 -4.08 8.83
N ILE A 85 -14.03 -2.87 9.00
CA ILE A 85 -14.52 -2.05 7.88
C ILE A 85 -13.35 -1.57 7.02
N THR A 86 -12.27 -1.14 7.67
CA THR A 86 -11.06 -0.65 6.98
C THR A 86 -10.45 -1.74 6.10
N ASN A 87 -10.36 -2.98 6.59
CA ASN A 87 -9.84 -4.11 5.81
C ASN A 87 -10.73 -4.44 4.61
N LYS A 88 -12.06 -4.38 4.76
CA LYS A 88 -13.00 -4.56 3.63
C LYS A 88 -12.82 -3.46 2.59
N PHE A 89 -12.64 -2.22 3.03
CA PHE A 89 -12.40 -1.09 2.13
C PHE A 89 -11.06 -1.23 1.38
N LEU A 90 -10.00 -1.70 2.05
CA LEU A 90 -8.71 -1.96 1.38
C LEU A 90 -8.83 -3.05 0.33
N ARG A 91 -9.57 -4.13 0.59
CA ARG A 91 -9.86 -5.17 -0.41
C ARG A 91 -10.65 -4.62 -1.60
N TYR A 92 -11.64 -3.76 -1.33
CA TYR A 92 -12.37 -3.05 -2.39
C TYR A 92 -11.44 -2.20 -3.25
N LEU A 93 -10.53 -1.43 -2.63
CA LEU A 93 -9.56 -0.63 -3.35
C LEU A 93 -8.61 -1.49 -4.17
N GLN A 94 -8.10 -2.60 -3.65
CA GLN A 94 -7.24 -3.51 -4.39
C GLN A 94 -7.93 -4.08 -5.64
N ALA A 95 -9.22 -4.39 -5.55
CA ALA A 95 -9.99 -4.92 -6.68
C ALA A 95 -10.39 -3.85 -7.72
N ASN A 96 -10.52 -2.58 -7.32
CA ASN A 96 -11.08 -1.51 -8.16
C ASN A 96 -10.09 -0.39 -8.48
N ILE A 97 -8.82 -0.51 -8.10
CA ILE A 97 -7.81 0.50 -8.43
C ILE A 97 -7.54 0.50 -9.94
N ASP A 98 -7.44 1.69 -10.53
CA ASP A 98 -7.08 1.80 -11.93
C ASP A 98 -5.66 1.29 -12.18
N VAL A 99 -5.42 0.71 -13.35
CA VAL A 99 -4.10 0.18 -13.77
C VAL A 99 -3.00 1.25 -13.75
N THR A 100 -3.37 2.53 -13.91
CA THR A 100 -2.44 3.67 -13.94
C THR A 100 -2.07 4.22 -12.56
N LEU A 101 -2.69 3.69 -11.50
CA LEU A 101 -2.49 4.10 -10.11
C LEU A 101 -1.81 2.99 -9.33
N SER A 102 -0.74 3.36 -8.63
CA SER A 102 -0.11 2.51 -7.62
C SER A 102 -0.44 3.06 -6.24
N ALA A 103 -0.83 2.19 -5.31
CA ALA A 103 -1.08 2.57 -3.92
C ALA A 103 -0.12 1.83 -2.98
N LYS A 104 0.62 2.58 -2.18
CA LYS A 104 1.36 2.04 -1.03
C LYS A 104 0.50 2.20 0.22
N VAL A 105 0.28 1.10 0.94
CA VAL A 105 -0.50 1.06 2.17
C VAL A 105 0.47 1.02 3.36
N ILE A 106 0.25 1.88 4.34
CA ILE A 106 0.95 1.85 5.64
C ILE A 106 -0.13 1.75 6.71
N GLU A 107 -0.08 0.69 7.51
CA GLU A 107 -1.11 0.37 8.48
C GLU A 107 -0.63 0.64 9.91
N HIS A 108 -1.47 1.31 10.69
CA HIS A 108 -1.26 1.57 12.10
C HIS A 108 -2.45 1.01 12.88
N SER A 109 -2.23 -0.08 13.61
CA SER A 109 -3.25 -0.73 14.45
C SER A 109 -3.11 -0.24 15.89
N TYR A 110 -4.19 0.27 16.48
CA TYR A 110 -4.21 0.71 17.88
C TYR A 110 -4.88 -0.35 18.75
N TYR A 111 -4.17 -0.76 19.80
CA TYR A 111 -4.67 -1.68 20.81
C TYR A 111 -4.71 -0.97 22.17
N PRO A 112 -5.75 -1.22 22.99
CA PRO A 112 -5.79 -0.67 24.34
C PRO A 112 -4.68 -1.30 25.19
N ALA A 113 -3.99 -0.48 25.99
CA ALA A 113 -2.91 -0.93 26.87
C ALA A 113 -3.33 -2.06 27.83
N SER A 114 -4.61 -2.07 28.24
CA SER A 114 -5.16 -3.12 29.11
C SER A 114 -5.08 -4.52 28.51
N LYS A 115 -5.12 -4.66 27.17
CA LYS A 115 -4.97 -5.96 26.48
C LYS A 115 -3.52 -6.41 26.36
N PHE A 116 -2.55 -5.49 26.44
CA PHE A 116 -1.13 -5.86 26.40
C PHE A 116 -0.63 -6.45 27.72
N TYR A 117 -1.21 -6.00 28.85
CA TYR A 117 -0.78 -6.41 30.19
C TYR A 117 -1.77 -7.35 30.89
N SER A 118 -2.86 -7.77 30.23
CA SER A 118 -3.74 -8.79 30.80
C SER A 118 -3.03 -10.14 30.75
N PHE A 119 -2.68 -10.67 31.93
CA PHE A 119 -2.26 -12.05 32.14
C PHE A 119 -3.42 -13.02 31.86
N THR A 120 -3.87 -13.11 30.60
CA THR A 120 -4.73 -14.21 30.16
C THR A 120 -3.84 -15.27 29.53
N THR A 121 -3.83 -16.43 30.17
CA THR A 121 -2.97 -17.61 30.01
C THR A 121 -3.04 -18.34 28.66
N SER A 122 -3.69 -17.77 27.65
CA SER A 122 -3.72 -18.35 26.31
C SER A 122 -2.56 -17.81 25.49
N SER A 123 -1.46 -18.58 25.47
CA SER A 123 -0.33 -18.52 24.51
C SER A 123 0.20 -17.12 24.19
N LEU A 124 1.36 -16.79 24.78
CA LEU A 124 2.37 -15.83 24.31
C LEU A 124 1.88 -14.97 23.14
N ALA A 125 1.26 -13.84 23.45
CA ALA A 125 0.69 -12.94 22.46
C ALA A 125 1.79 -12.50 21.48
N SER A 126 1.86 -13.16 20.33
CA SER A 126 2.52 -12.63 19.17
C SER A 126 1.72 -11.38 18.79
N ALA A 127 2.27 -10.20 19.05
CA ALA A 127 1.80 -9.01 18.36
C ALA A 127 1.87 -9.32 16.84
N PRO A 128 0.90 -8.90 16.00
CA PRO A 128 0.91 -9.23 14.58
C PRO A 128 2.16 -8.69 13.83
N CYS A 129 2.99 -7.87 14.48
CA CYS A 129 4.32 -7.52 14.02
C CYS A 129 5.36 -8.65 14.12
N ASN A 130 4.98 -9.82 14.66
CA ASN A 130 5.84 -10.96 14.93
C ASN A 130 5.37 -12.24 14.22
N GLU A 131 4.45 -12.14 13.24
CA GLU A 131 4.19 -13.27 12.36
C GLU A 131 5.47 -13.54 11.55
N PRO A 132 6.09 -14.74 11.67
CA PRO A 132 7.19 -15.08 10.79
C PRO A 132 6.66 -15.03 9.37
N SER A 133 7.30 -14.23 8.51
CA SER A 133 7.06 -14.28 7.08
C SER A 133 7.11 -15.74 6.66
N LEU A 134 6.02 -16.23 6.09
CA LEU A 134 5.93 -17.56 5.48
C LEU A 134 6.94 -17.61 4.32
N GLU A 135 8.20 -17.86 4.65
CA GLU A 135 9.16 -18.43 3.73
C GLU A 135 8.72 -19.89 3.54
N ALA A 136 8.48 -20.21 2.27
CA ALA A 136 8.00 -21.49 1.80
C ALA A 136 8.93 -22.61 2.28
N ASN A 137 8.41 -23.52 3.11
CA ASN A 137 8.95 -24.86 3.21
C ASN A 137 8.27 -25.71 2.13
N ASP A 138 8.72 -25.54 0.89
CA ASP A 138 8.65 -26.60 -0.10
C ASP A 138 9.79 -27.56 0.25
N ASP A 139 9.48 -28.67 0.91
CA ASP A 139 10.17 -29.97 0.77
C ASP A 139 9.77 -30.89 1.93
N GLU A 140 9.16 -32.03 1.56
CA GLU A 140 9.15 -33.36 2.19
C GLU A 140 7.83 -34.07 1.79
N GLY A 141 7.78 -34.54 0.55
CA GLY A 141 6.79 -35.52 0.14
C GLY A 141 7.13 -36.90 0.75
N PRO A 142 6.15 -37.70 1.20
CA PRO A 142 6.46 -39.00 1.77
C PRO A 142 6.93 -39.98 0.70
N ILE A 143 8.14 -40.52 0.88
CA ILE A 143 8.70 -41.65 0.14
C ILE A 143 7.84 -42.89 0.45
N VAL A 144 7.05 -43.34 -0.53
CA VAL A 144 6.38 -44.64 -0.48
C VAL A 144 7.37 -45.69 -0.98
N ALA A 145 7.77 -46.60 -0.09
CA ALA A 145 8.60 -47.75 -0.42
C ALA A 145 7.84 -48.76 -1.31
N PRO A 146 8.50 -49.41 -2.28
CA PRO A 146 7.86 -50.43 -3.10
C PRO A 146 7.63 -51.71 -2.27
N LYS A 147 6.44 -52.29 -2.37
CA LYS A 147 6.18 -53.69 -2.02
C LYS A 147 5.91 -54.47 -3.30
N GLU A 148 6.42 -55.69 -3.27
CA GLU A 148 6.60 -56.72 -4.31
C GLU A 148 5.41 -56.95 -5.25
#